data_AF-A0A7L1X9S4-F1
#
_entry.id   AF-A0A7L1X9S4-F1
#
_cell.length_a   1.000
_cell.length_b   1.000
_cell.length_c   1.000
_cell.angle_alpha   90.00
_cell.angle_beta   90.00
_cell.angle_gamma   90.00
#
_symmetry.space_group_name_H-M   'P 1'
#
loop_
_entity.id
_entity.type
_entity.pdbx_description
1 polymer ?
#
loop_
_entity_poly.entity_id
_entity_poly.type
_entity_poly.pdbx_seq_one_letter_code
_entity_poly.pdbx_strand_id
1 'polypeptide(L)'
;ALVTRNLVPGESVYGEKRISVEEGDTKVEYRAWNPFRSKLAAAILGGIDQIHIRPGAKVLYLGAASGTTVSHVADIVGPEGLVYAVEFSHRSGRDLINVAKKRTNVIPVIEDARHPHKYRMLIGMVDVIFADVAQPDQTRIVALNAHNFLRNGGHFVISIK
;
A
#
# COMPACT_ATOMS: atom_id res chain seq x y z
N ALA A 1 -20.48 -1.62 -2.67
CA ALA A 1 -19.39 -1.68 -1.67
C ALA A 1 -18.07 -1.71 -2.42
N LEU A 2 -17.03 -1.00 -1.96
CA LEU A 2 -15.71 -1.04 -2.59
C LEU A 2 -15.01 -2.36 -2.25
N VAL A 3 -14.43 -3.02 -3.25
CA VAL A 3 -13.77 -4.32 -3.09
C VAL A 3 -12.46 -4.39 -3.87
N THR A 4 -11.51 -5.21 -3.39
CA THR A 4 -10.28 -5.56 -4.13
C THR A 4 -10.24 -7.06 -4.36
N ARG A 5 -9.68 -7.52 -5.49
CA ARG A 5 -9.47 -8.95 -5.75
C ARG A 5 -8.40 -9.48 -4.80
N ASN A 6 -8.70 -10.52 -4.05
CA ASN A 6 -7.76 -11.07 -3.06
C ASN A 6 -6.58 -11.75 -3.74
N LEU A 7 -5.36 -11.34 -3.41
CA LEU A 7 -4.14 -12.00 -3.87
C LEU A 7 -3.92 -13.36 -3.19
N VAL A 8 -4.42 -13.54 -1.97
CA VAL A 8 -4.26 -14.77 -1.17
C VAL A 8 -5.64 -15.28 -0.77
N PRO A 9 -6.32 -16.05 -1.65
CA PRO A 9 -7.65 -16.57 -1.38
C PRO A 9 -7.71 -17.38 -0.08
N GLY A 10 -8.80 -17.25 0.68
CA GLY A 10 -9.00 -17.98 1.93
C GLY A 10 -8.55 -17.22 3.19
N GLU A 11 -7.79 -16.14 3.03
CA GLU A 11 -7.17 -15.37 4.12
C GLU A 11 -7.71 -13.94 4.20
N SER A 12 -8.13 -13.52 5.40
CA SER A 12 -8.47 -12.14 5.74
C SER A 12 -7.34 -11.49 6.55
N VAL A 13 -7.10 -10.19 6.37
CA VAL A 13 -6.00 -9.49 7.06
C VAL A 13 -6.43 -8.93 8.41
N TYR A 14 -7.61 -8.32 8.49
CA TYR A 14 -8.09 -7.64 9.69
C TYR A 14 -9.55 -8.00 10.02
N GLY A 15 -10.02 -9.14 9.51
CA GLY A 15 -11.37 -9.66 9.72
C GLY A 15 -12.42 -9.03 8.80
N GLU A 16 -12.00 -8.47 7.65
CA GLU A 16 -12.89 -7.94 6.63
C GLU A 16 -13.78 -9.01 6.00
N LYS A 17 -14.98 -8.61 5.57
CA LYS A 17 -15.87 -9.49 4.80
C LYS A 17 -15.22 -9.85 3.47
N ARG A 18 -15.33 -11.13 3.10
CA ARG A 18 -14.84 -11.68 1.83
C ARG A 18 -16.02 -12.17 1.01
N ILE A 19 -15.93 -12.01 -0.31
CA ILE A 19 -16.95 -12.38 -1.27
C ILE A 19 -16.29 -13.35 -2.24
N SER A 20 -16.72 -14.61 -2.23
CA SER A 20 -16.29 -15.59 -3.22
C SER A 20 -17.26 -15.58 -4.40
N VAL A 21 -16.72 -15.53 -5.61
CA VAL A 21 -17.48 -15.64 -6.87
C VAL A 21 -16.86 -16.78 -7.67
N GLU A 22 -17.71 -17.63 -8.23
CA GLU A 22 -17.30 -18.70 -9.12
C GLU A 22 -17.38 -18.19 -10.57
N GLU A 23 -16.22 -18.05 -11.23
CA GLU A 23 -16.13 -17.80 -12.65
C GLU A 23 -15.69 -19.09 -13.34
N GLY A 24 -16.68 -19.87 -13.80
CA GLY A 24 -16.45 -21.21 -14.35
C GLY A 24 -15.80 -22.13 -13.31
N ASP A 25 -14.66 -22.73 -13.66
CA ASP A 25 -13.88 -23.60 -12.76
C ASP A 25 -12.96 -22.83 -11.80
N THR A 26 -12.90 -21.49 -11.90
CA THR A 26 -12.02 -20.67 -11.07
C THR A 26 -12.78 -19.93 -9.97
N LYS A 27 -12.39 -20.18 -8.72
CA LYS A 27 -12.92 -19.47 -7.56
C LYS A 27 -12.13 -18.18 -7.34
N VAL A 28 -12.75 -17.04 -7.61
CA VAL A 28 -12.17 -15.71 -7.37
C VAL A 28 -12.71 -15.18 -6.05
N GLU A 29 -11.83 -14.72 -5.17
CA GLU A 29 -12.22 -14.09 -3.90
C GLU A 29 -11.95 -12.59 -3.95
N TYR A 30 -12.89 -11.82 -3.44
CA TYR A 30 -12.81 -10.37 -3.28
C TYR A 30 -12.87 -10.00 -1.80
N ARG A 31 -12.20 -8.92 -1.41
CA ARG A 31 -12.17 -8.41 -0.04
C ARG A 31 -12.85 -7.05 0.03
N ALA A 32 -13.72 -6.86 1.02
CA ALA A 32 -14.35 -5.58 1.27
C ALA A 32 -13.33 -4.55 1.78
N TRP A 33 -13.32 -3.36 1.18
CA TRP A 33 -12.43 -2.28 1.57
C TRP A 33 -13.22 -1.17 2.29
N ASN A 34 -12.96 -1.02 3.58
CA ASN A 34 -13.71 -0.10 4.43
C ASN A 34 -13.17 1.36 4.33
N PRO A 35 -13.94 2.33 3.81
CA PRO A 35 -13.51 3.73 3.71
C PRO A 35 -13.31 4.43 5.05
N PHE A 36 -14.00 4.02 6.11
CA PHE A 36 -13.83 4.59 7.44
C PHE A 36 -12.50 4.18 8.10
N ARG A 37 -11.81 3.17 7.54
CA ARG A 37 -10.50 2.70 8.03
C ARG A 37 -9.35 3.04 7.08
N SER A 38 -9.63 3.37 5.82
CA SER A 38 -8.63 3.60 4.80
C SER A 38 -8.90 4.89 4.05
N LYS A 39 -7.96 5.84 4.18
CA LYS A 39 -8.07 7.15 3.54
C LYS A 39 -8.04 7.04 2.01
N LEU A 40 -7.33 6.05 1.47
CA LEU A 40 -7.31 5.77 0.04
C LEU A 40 -8.68 5.26 -0.45
N ALA A 41 -9.33 4.35 0.28
CA ALA A 41 -10.71 3.95 -0.04
C ALA A 41 -11.70 5.10 0.03
N ALA A 42 -11.57 5.97 1.05
CA ALA A 42 -12.38 7.16 1.18
C ALA A 42 -12.18 8.11 0.00
N ALA A 43 -10.94 8.31 -0.47
CA ALA A 43 -10.64 9.12 -1.65
C ALA A 43 -11.24 8.53 -2.94
N ILE A 44 -11.14 7.20 -3.12
CA ILE A 44 -11.75 6.51 -4.27
C ILE A 44 -13.27 6.68 -4.27
N LEU A 45 -13.94 6.49 -3.13
CA LEU A 45 -15.39 6.71 -3.02
C LEU A 45 -15.77 8.19 -3.11
N GLY A 46 -14.86 9.10 -2.75
CA GLY A 46 -15.01 10.54 -2.92
C GLY A 46 -14.85 11.01 -4.36
N GLY A 47 -14.52 10.12 -5.31
CA GLY A 47 -14.44 10.45 -6.73
C GLY A 47 -13.13 11.10 -7.16
N ILE A 48 -12.01 10.74 -6.52
CA ILE A 48 -10.68 11.13 -7.02
C ILE A 48 -10.50 10.65 -8.47
N ASP A 49 -10.03 11.54 -9.35
CA ASP A 49 -9.89 11.24 -10.78
C ASP A 49 -8.85 10.14 -11.04
N GLN A 50 -7.66 10.27 -10.45
CA GLN A 50 -6.59 9.29 -10.60
C GLN A 50 -5.86 9.04 -9.27
N ILE A 51 -5.78 7.76 -8.88
CA ILE A 51 -4.92 7.30 -7.77
C ILE A 51 -3.54 6.86 -8.23
N HIS A 52 -3.34 6.69 -9.55
CA HIS A 52 -2.13 6.20 -10.23
C HIS A 52 -1.64 4.79 -9.84
N ILE A 53 -2.18 4.19 -8.78
CA ILE A 53 -1.99 2.80 -8.38
C ILE A 53 -2.78 1.92 -9.34
N ARG A 54 -2.07 1.12 -10.13
CA ARG A 54 -2.63 0.23 -11.16
C ARG A 54 -1.93 -1.14 -11.11
N PRO A 55 -2.52 -2.19 -11.71
CA PRO A 55 -1.84 -3.47 -11.88
C PRO A 55 -0.44 -3.30 -12.51
N GLY A 56 0.55 -3.98 -11.94
CA GLY A 56 1.96 -3.90 -12.35
C GLY A 56 2.74 -2.68 -11.86
N ALA A 57 2.10 -1.73 -11.17
CA ALA A 57 2.79 -0.55 -10.65
C ALA A 57 3.67 -0.87 -9.43
N LYS A 58 4.78 -0.15 -9.30
CA LYS A 58 5.62 -0.13 -8.11
C LYS A 58 5.23 1.05 -7.22
N VAL A 59 4.79 0.76 -6.01
CA VAL A 59 4.26 1.75 -5.07
C VAL A 59 5.16 1.82 -3.84
N LEU A 60 5.56 3.02 -3.45
CA LEU A 60 6.17 3.30 -2.15
C LEU A 60 5.11 3.85 -1.20
N TYR A 61 4.78 3.08 -0.17
CA TYR A 61 3.80 3.42 0.85
C TYR A 61 4.52 3.93 2.11
N LEU A 62 4.36 5.21 2.43
CA LEU A 62 4.93 5.84 3.61
C LEU A 62 3.89 5.90 4.73
N GLY A 63 4.20 5.28 5.88
CA GLY A 63 3.28 5.19 7.02
C GLY A 63 2.35 3.98 6.92
N ALA A 64 2.92 2.80 6.67
CA ALA A 64 2.18 1.56 6.43
C ALA A 64 1.37 1.02 7.63
N ALA A 65 1.70 1.45 8.85
CA ALA A 65 1.15 0.97 10.10
C ALA A 65 1.12 -0.57 10.16
N SER A 66 -0.03 -1.17 10.48
CA SER A 66 -0.22 -2.63 10.54
C SER A 66 -0.48 -3.28 9.17
N GLY A 67 -0.46 -2.50 8.07
CA GLY A 67 -0.58 -3.04 6.72
C GLY A 67 -2.02 -3.28 6.22
N THR A 68 -3.04 -2.72 6.87
CA THR A 68 -4.45 -2.88 6.45
C THR A 68 -4.69 -2.34 5.04
N THR A 69 -4.41 -1.06 4.81
CA THR A 69 -4.51 -0.42 3.47
C THR A 69 -3.47 -0.97 2.51
N VAL A 70 -2.24 -1.22 2.99
CA VAL A 70 -1.15 -1.80 2.19
C VAL A 70 -1.58 -3.11 1.56
N SER A 71 -2.33 -3.96 2.29
CA SER A 71 -2.82 -5.22 1.72
C SER A 71 -3.79 -5.01 0.55
N HIS A 72 -4.62 -3.96 0.57
CA HIS A 72 -5.52 -3.63 -0.54
C HIS A 72 -4.74 -3.01 -1.72
N VAL A 73 -3.73 -2.19 -1.44
CA VAL A 73 -2.81 -1.68 -2.48
C VAL A 73 -2.07 -2.84 -3.15
N ALA A 74 -1.59 -3.81 -2.37
CA ALA A 74 -0.94 -5.03 -2.86
C ALA A 74 -1.87 -5.86 -3.76
N ASP A 75 -3.15 -5.99 -3.39
CA ASP A 75 -4.17 -6.64 -4.22
C ASP A 75 -4.37 -5.91 -5.57
N ILE A 76 -4.36 -4.57 -5.56
CA ILE A 76 -4.57 -3.74 -6.77
C ILE A 76 -3.37 -3.82 -7.72
N VAL A 77 -2.14 -3.73 -7.21
CA VAL A 77 -0.94 -3.81 -8.05
C VAL A 77 -0.71 -5.24 -8.57
N GLY A 78 -1.23 -6.25 -7.86
CA GLY A 78 -1.17 -7.64 -8.28
C GLY A 78 0.23 -8.27 -8.21
N PRO A 79 0.40 -9.49 -8.76
CA PRO A 79 1.65 -10.26 -8.65
C PRO A 79 2.86 -9.60 -9.31
N GLU A 80 2.64 -8.88 -10.42
CA GLU A 80 3.70 -8.21 -11.20
C GLU A 80 4.10 -6.86 -10.60
N GLY A 81 3.27 -6.30 -9.72
CA GLY A 81 3.54 -5.06 -9.02
C GLY A 81 4.33 -5.26 -7.74
N LEU A 82 4.78 -4.16 -7.13
CA LEU A 82 5.47 -4.19 -5.85
C LEU A 82 4.97 -3.08 -4.94
N VAL A 83 4.85 -3.38 -3.64
CA VAL A 83 4.54 -2.39 -2.61
C VAL A 83 5.65 -2.37 -1.58
N TYR A 84 6.44 -1.30 -1.58
CA TYR A 84 7.40 -1.01 -0.52
C TYR A 84 6.67 -0.33 0.63
N ALA A 85 6.54 -1.02 1.76
CA ALA A 85 5.76 -0.55 2.90
C ALA A 85 6.69 -0.05 4.02
N VAL A 86 6.83 1.27 4.14
CA VAL A 86 7.71 1.91 5.13
C VAL A 86 6.92 2.17 6.42
N GLU A 87 7.42 1.64 7.53
CA GLU A 87 6.86 1.85 8.87
C GLU A 87 7.98 2.04 9.89
N PHE A 88 7.83 3.01 10.80
CA PHE A 88 8.84 3.29 11.82
C PHE A 88 8.61 2.45 13.09
N SER A 89 7.35 2.19 13.44
CA SER A 89 6.98 1.48 14.67
C SER A 89 7.30 0.00 14.56
N HIS A 90 8.17 -0.51 15.44
CA HIS A 90 8.45 -1.95 15.55
C HIS A 90 7.20 -2.78 15.89
N ARG A 91 6.27 -2.24 16.69
CA ARG A 91 5.03 -2.96 17.04
C ARG A 91 4.19 -3.18 15.78
N SER A 92 3.90 -2.11 15.06
CA SER A 92 3.13 -2.16 13.81
C SER A 92 3.87 -2.91 12.71
N GLY A 93 5.20 -2.79 12.69
CA GLY A 93 6.10 -3.50 11.79
C GLY A 93 6.01 -5.02 11.91
N ARG A 94 5.77 -5.58 13.12
CA ARG A 94 5.53 -7.02 13.27
C ARG A 94 4.28 -7.48 12.53
N ASP A 95 3.20 -6.72 12.62
CA ASP A 95 1.95 -7.02 11.90
C ASP A 95 2.16 -6.89 10.39
N LEU A 96 2.86 -5.83 9.96
CA LEU A 96 3.20 -5.61 8.56
C LEU A 96 4.05 -6.75 7.98
N ILE A 97 5.04 -7.25 8.73
CA ILE A 97 5.85 -8.41 8.34
C ILE A 97 4.97 -9.66 8.19
N ASN A 98 3.99 -9.87 9.07
CA ASN A 98 3.06 -11.00 8.94
C ASN A 98 2.18 -10.88 7.68
N VAL A 99 1.78 -9.67 7.29
CA VAL A 99 1.10 -9.42 6.01
C VAL A 99 2.02 -9.74 4.83
N ALA A 100 3.27 -9.28 4.88
CA ALA A 100 4.27 -9.50 3.84
C ALA A 100 4.66 -10.98 3.68
N LYS A 101 4.68 -11.77 4.76
CA LYS A 101 4.91 -13.23 4.68
C LYS A 101 3.88 -13.94 3.80
N LYS A 102 2.63 -13.46 3.81
CA LYS A 102 1.54 -14.04 3.00
C LYS A 102 1.47 -13.44 1.60
N ARG A 103 1.88 -12.18 1.42
CA ARG A 103 1.84 -11.45 0.15
C ARG A 103 3.25 -11.15 -0.37
N THR A 104 3.68 -11.92 -1.35
CA THR A 104 5.03 -11.87 -1.92
C THR A 104 5.37 -10.54 -2.60
N ASN A 105 4.37 -9.76 -3.00
CA ASN A 105 4.54 -8.46 -3.62
C ASN A 105 4.67 -7.29 -2.62
N VAL A 106 4.70 -7.57 -1.31
CA VAL A 106 4.90 -6.56 -0.25
C VAL A 106 6.29 -6.69 0.36
N ILE A 107 7.07 -5.62 0.31
CA ILE A 107 8.39 -5.54 0.93
C ILE A 107 8.29 -4.63 2.16
N PRO A 108 8.33 -5.18 3.39
CA PRO A 108 8.26 -4.39 4.61
C PRO A 108 9.61 -3.73 4.90
N VAL A 109 9.60 -2.42 5.15
CA VAL A 109 10.79 -1.63 5.48
C VAL A 109 10.56 -0.97 6.83
N ILE A 110 11.17 -1.52 7.88
CA ILE A 110 10.98 -1.03 9.25
C ILE A 110 12.04 0.04 9.56
N GLU A 111 11.85 1.24 9.01
CA GLU A 111 12.77 2.37 9.11
C GLU A 111 12.04 3.71 9.16
N ASP A 112 12.73 4.76 9.61
CA ASP A 112 12.19 6.12 9.62
C ASP A 112 12.20 6.74 8.19
N ALA A 113 11.01 7.05 7.68
CA ALA A 113 10.83 7.67 6.36
C ALA A 113 11.52 9.05 6.21
N ARG A 114 11.92 9.71 7.30
CA ARG A 114 12.72 10.94 7.27
C ARG A 114 14.14 10.72 6.75
N HIS A 115 14.62 9.48 6.75
CA HIS A 115 16.01 9.13 6.45
C HIS A 115 16.09 8.12 5.29
N PRO A 116 15.69 8.48 4.06
CA PRO A 116 15.63 7.55 2.92
C PRO A 116 16.97 6.90 2.56
N HIS A 117 18.08 7.52 2.92
CA HIS A 117 19.42 6.96 2.74
C HIS A 117 19.65 5.66 3.52
N LYS A 118 18.92 5.40 4.61
CA LYS A 118 19.07 4.17 5.40
C LYS A 118 18.53 2.93 4.70
N TYR A 119 17.47 3.08 3.91
CA TYR A 119 16.81 1.98 3.19
C TYR A 119 16.98 2.09 1.68
N ARG A 120 17.88 2.96 1.20
CA ARG A 120 18.14 3.15 -0.25
C ARG A 120 18.56 1.89 -1.00
N MET A 121 19.13 0.90 -0.30
CA MET A 121 19.55 -0.36 -0.90
C MET A 121 18.39 -1.34 -1.09
N LEU A 122 17.27 -1.13 -0.38
CA LEU A 122 16.10 -2.01 -0.40
C LEU A 122 15.08 -1.59 -1.46
N ILE A 123 15.03 -0.30 -1.78
CA ILE A 123 13.97 0.29 -2.60
C ILE A 123 14.53 0.69 -3.96
N GLY A 124 13.91 0.16 -5.03
CA GLY A 124 14.19 0.58 -6.41
C GLY A 124 13.35 1.78 -6.83
N MET A 125 13.48 2.20 -8.10
CA MET A 125 12.63 3.26 -8.64
C MET A 125 11.15 2.84 -8.62
N VAL A 126 10.28 3.73 -8.13
CA VAL A 126 8.85 3.54 -7.98
C VAL A 126 8.05 4.46 -8.91
N ASP A 127 6.84 4.04 -9.23
CA ASP A 127 5.91 4.77 -10.09
C ASP A 127 5.04 5.74 -9.30
N VAL A 128 4.67 5.33 -8.08
CA VAL A 128 3.74 6.09 -7.22
C VAL A 128 4.23 6.10 -5.77
N ILE A 129 4.16 7.25 -5.11
CA ILE A 129 4.30 7.36 -3.66
C ILE A 129 2.91 7.60 -3.05
N PHE A 130 2.50 6.76 -2.11
CA PHE A 130 1.34 7.03 -1.26
C PHE A 130 1.83 7.39 0.14
N ALA A 131 1.45 8.55 0.65
CA ALA A 131 1.90 9.05 1.95
C ALA A 131 0.73 9.23 2.92
N ASP A 132 0.72 8.42 3.98
CA ASP A 132 -0.24 8.50 5.09
C ASP A 132 0.46 8.73 6.44
N VAL A 133 1.46 9.60 6.41
CA VAL A 133 2.27 9.95 7.58
C VAL A 133 1.65 11.15 8.28
N ALA A 134 1.22 10.98 9.53
CA ALA A 134 0.69 12.07 10.36
C ALA A 134 1.83 12.82 11.08
N GLN A 135 2.63 13.59 10.34
CA GLN A 135 3.73 14.40 10.88
C GLN A 135 3.67 15.85 10.36
N PRO A 136 4.07 16.85 11.14
CA PRO A 136 4.12 18.24 10.67
C PRO A 136 5.04 18.45 9.47
N ASP A 137 6.10 17.63 9.34
CA ASP A 137 7.07 17.68 8.25
C ASP A 137 6.74 16.69 7.10
N GLN A 138 5.48 16.29 6.96
CA GLN A 138 5.03 15.32 5.94
C GLN A 138 5.49 15.68 4.52
N THR A 139 5.32 16.93 4.11
CA THR A 139 5.75 17.39 2.77
C THR A 139 7.24 17.20 2.54
N ARG A 140 8.07 17.46 3.56
CA ARG A 140 9.52 17.25 3.51
C ARG A 140 9.85 15.77 3.38
N ILE A 141 9.17 14.91 4.13
CA ILE A 141 9.33 13.45 4.06
C ILE A 141 9.01 12.95 2.65
N VAL A 142 7.87 13.38 2.08
CA VAL A 142 7.46 13.01 0.72
C VAL A 142 8.47 13.53 -0.30
N ALA A 143 8.90 14.79 -0.20
CA ALA A 143 9.88 15.37 -1.10
C ALA A 143 11.19 14.57 -1.10
N LEU A 144 11.74 14.26 0.09
CA LEU A 144 12.97 13.47 0.20
C LEU A 144 12.83 12.08 -0.42
N ASN A 145 11.73 11.38 -0.15
CA ASN A 145 11.47 10.06 -0.75
C ASN A 145 11.27 10.13 -2.27
N ALA A 146 10.59 11.16 -2.76
CA ALA A 146 10.38 11.38 -4.18
C ALA A 146 11.71 11.61 -4.91
N HIS A 147 12.59 12.45 -4.38
CA HIS A 147 13.90 12.71 -4.99
C HIS A 147 14.79 11.45 -5.06
N ASN A 148 14.62 10.50 -4.13
CA ASN A 148 15.45 9.30 -4.08
C ASN A 148 14.88 8.14 -4.91
N PHE A 149 13.55 7.99 -4.95
CA PHE A 149 12.91 6.77 -5.45
C PHE A 149 11.86 7.00 -6.53
N LEU A 150 11.25 8.19 -6.63
CA LEU A 150 10.19 8.42 -7.61
C LEU A 150 10.81 8.63 -8.99
N ARG A 151 10.34 7.88 -9.98
CA ARG A 151 10.77 8.08 -11.37
C ARG A 151 10.31 9.44 -11.91
N ASN A 152 10.98 9.92 -12.96
CA ASN A 152 10.51 11.08 -13.71
C ASN A 152 9.12 10.81 -14.29
N GLY A 153 8.18 11.75 -14.08
CA GLY A 153 6.76 11.56 -14.42
C GLY A 153 6.01 10.59 -13.50
N GLY A 154 6.61 10.16 -12.39
CA GLY A 154 5.90 9.45 -11.32
C GLY A 154 4.92 10.36 -10.58
N HIS A 155 3.99 9.75 -9.86
CA HIS A 155 2.93 10.45 -9.16
C HIS A 155 3.04 10.28 -7.65
N PHE A 156 2.43 11.19 -6.89
CA PHE A 156 2.30 11.04 -5.46
C PHE A 156 0.87 11.33 -5.03
N VAL A 157 0.43 10.64 -3.99
CA VAL A 157 -0.87 10.83 -3.35
C VAL A 157 -0.60 11.03 -1.86
N ILE A 158 -0.96 12.20 -1.34
CA ILE A 158 -0.68 12.59 0.05
C ILE A 158 -2.01 12.70 0.78
N SER A 159 -2.13 11.99 1.89
CA SER A 159 -3.23 12.21 2.83
C SER A 159 -2.82 13.23 3.88
N ILE A 160 -3.40 14.42 3.79
CA ILE A 160 -3.17 15.52 4.75
C ILE A 160 -4.19 15.38 5.88
N LYS A 161 -3.72 15.61 7.11
CA LYS A 161 -4.55 15.64 8.34
C LYS A 161 -4.60 17.04 8.92
#